data_AF-A0A183J9G5-F1
#
_entry.id   AF-A0A183J9G5-F1
#
_cell.length_a   1.000
_cell.length_b   1.000
_cell.length_c   1.000
_cell.angle_alpha   90.00
_cell.angle_beta   90.00
_cell.angle_gamma   90.00
#
_symmetry.space_group_name_H-M   'P 1'
#
loop_
_entity.id
_entity.type
_entity.pdbx_description
1 polymer ?
#
loop_
_entity_poly.entity_id
_entity_poly.type
_entity_poly.pdbx_seq_one_letter_code
_entity_poly.pdbx_strand_id
1 'polypeptide(L)'
;MRIVYVSDLVETWYQLLVRFIPTKSLIVNMTWDILSAYISWIDINLVASERFIALLLKCLGDIEFLEAATDCLCSLVTKGMDAKLKLQLIVALEEALKRCPLFTVSSDVRANPDKSL
;
A
#
# COMPACT_ATOMS: atom_id res chain seq x y z
N MET A 1 -0.87 28.87 0.23
CA MET A 1 -2.05 28.60 1.09
C MET A 1 -2.69 27.23 0.86
N ARG A 2 -2.70 26.64 -0.36
CA ARG A 2 -3.29 25.29 -0.57
C ARG A 2 -2.47 24.11 -0.05
N ILE A 3 -1.14 24.24 0.03
CA ILE A 3 -0.22 23.13 0.34
C ILE A 3 -0.30 22.68 1.82
N VAL A 4 -0.65 23.60 2.74
CA VAL A 4 -0.67 23.33 4.19
C VAL A 4 -1.81 22.39 4.59
N TYR A 5 -2.97 22.46 3.93
CA TYR A 5 -4.12 21.64 4.29
C TYR A 5 -4.07 20.22 3.74
N VAL A 6 -3.22 19.96 2.73
CA VAL A 6 -3.12 18.62 2.12
C VAL A 6 -2.50 17.63 3.09
N SER A 7 -1.48 18.03 3.85
CA SER A 7 -0.89 17.18 4.88
C SER A 7 -1.90 16.84 5.98
N ASP A 8 -2.66 17.83 6.43
CA ASP A 8 -3.68 17.64 7.49
C ASP A 8 -4.81 16.73 7.02
N LEU A 9 -5.16 16.83 5.74
CA LEU A 9 -6.18 15.99 5.11
C LEU A 9 -5.71 14.53 4.99
N VAL A 10 -4.47 14.31 4.54
CA VAL A 10 -3.85 12.98 4.49
C VAL A 10 -3.74 12.37 5.89
N GLU A 11 -3.39 13.17 6.89
CA GLU A 11 -3.37 12.74 8.29
C GLU A 11 -4.76 12.35 8.79
N THR A 12 -5.79 13.13 8.43
CA THR A 12 -7.17 12.82 8.80
C THR A 12 -7.62 11.49 8.20
N TRP A 13 -7.34 11.22 6.93
CA TRP A 13 -7.63 9.91 6.32
C TRP A 13 -6.88 8.77 7.00
N TYR A 14 -5.60 8.98 7.34
CA TYR A 14 -4.83 7.99 8.08
C TYR A 14 -5.50 7.64 9.42
N GLN A 15 -5.91 8.66 10.19
CA GLN A 15 -6.60 8.46 11.46
C GLN A 15 -7.95 7.75 11.29
N LEU A 16 -8.71 8.08 10.23
CA LEU A 16 -9.95 7.38 9.91
C LEU A 16 -9.72 5.90 9.63
N LEU A 17 -8.71 5.57 8.82
CA LEU A 17 -8.35 4.18 8.53
C LEU A 17 -7.99 3.43 9.82
N VAL A 18 -7.04 3.95 10.60
CA VAL A 18 -6.60 3.31 11.86
C VAL A 18 -7.76 3.11 12.84
N ARG A 19 -8.68 4.08 12.93
CA ARG A 19 -9.82 4.03 13.86
C ARG A 19 -10.91 3.05 13.41
N PHE A 20 -11.20 2.97 12.11
CA PHE A 20 -12.40 2.31 11.60
C PHE A 20 -12.16 0.96 10.93
N ILE A 21 -10.90 0.57 10.65
CA ILE A 21 -10.55 -0.79 10.19
C ILE A 21 -11.25 -1.90 10.98
N PRO A 22 -11.28 -1.90 12.34
CA PRO A 22 -11.89 -3.00 13.10
C PRO A 22 -13.41 -2.89 13.26
N THR A 23 -14.08 -1.84 12.78
CA THR A 23 -15.47 -1.55 13.18
C THR A 23 -16.40 -1.19 12.02
N LYS A 24 -15.91 -0.48 11.00
CA LYS A 24 -16.74 0.06 9.92
C LYS A 24 -16.03 -0.04 8.58
N SER A 25 -16.20 -1.18 7.92
CA SER A 25 -15.54 -1.47 6.65
C SER A 25 -15.91 -0.54 5.51
N LEU A 26 -17.17 -0.09 5.44
CA LEU A 26 -17.61 0.88 4.45
C LEU A 26 -16.80 2.20 4.52
N ILE A 27 -16.55 2.71 5.72
CA ILE A 27 -15.77 3.95 5.89
C ILE A 27 -14.33 3.74 5.43
N VAL A 28 -13.76 2.58 5.72
CA VAL A 28 -12.38 2.24 5.36
C VAL A 28 -12.23 2.16 3.85
N ASN A 29 -13.13 1.44 3.16
CA ASN A 29 -13.15 1.35 1.70
C ASN A 29 -13.32 2.72 1.04
N MET A 30 -14.31 3.52 1.47
CA MET A 30 -14.50 4.87 0.94
C MET A 30 -13.28 5.78 1.20
N THR A 31 -12.61 5.62 2.34
CA THR A 31 -11.40 6.39 2.65
C THR A 31 -10.23 6.00 1.73
N TRP A 32 -10.08 4.71 1.43
CA TRP A 32 -9.10 4.22 0.46
C TRP A 32 -9.38 4.69 -0.96
N ASP A 33 -10.65 4.70 -1.39
CA ASP A 33 -11.04 5.18 -2.73
C ASP A 33 -10.71 6.67 -2.90
N ILE A 34 -11.03 7.48 -1.90
CA ILE A 34 -10.68 8.91 -1.89
C ILE A 34 -9.16 9.07 -1.93
N LEU A 35 -8.42 8.32 -1.11
CA LEU A 35 -6.96 8.34 -1.14
C LEU A 35 -6.42 7.98 -2.52
N SER A 36 -6.91 6.91 -3.15
CA SER A 36 -6.48 6.46 -4.48
C SER A 36 -6.69 7.54 -5.55
N ALA A 37 -7.88 8.16 -5.58
CA ALA A 37 -8.17 9.27 -6.48
C ALA A 37 -7.23 10.47 -6.21
N TYR A 38 -6.86 10.66 -4.94
CA TYR A 38 -6.07 11.81 -4.51
C TYR A 38 -4.57 11.66 -4.70
N ILE A 39 -4.07 10.41 -4.71
CA ILE A 39 -2.66 10.10 -4.94
C ILE A 39 -2.18 10.75 -6.24
N SER A 40 -3.00 10.79 -7.30
CA SER A 40 -2.64 11.39 -8.59
C SER A 40 -2.19 12.86 -8.50
N TRP A 41 -2.68 13.63 -7.52
CA TRP A 41 -2.50 15.08 -7.47
C TRP A 41 -1.70 15.60 -6.26
N ILE A 42 -1.60 14.83 -5.18
CA ILE A 42 -0.85 15.23 -3.96
C ILE A 42 0.66 14.98 -4.09
N ASP A 43 1.47 15.43 -3.14
CA ASP A 43 2.86 14.97 -3.05
C ASP A 43 2.89 13.49 -2.63
N ILE A 44 3.61 12.65 -3.38
CA ILE A 44 3.73 11.23 -3.09
C ILE A 44 4.39 10.96 -1.74
N ASN A 45 5.29 11.83 -1.27
CA ASN A 45 5.97 11.65 0.02
C ASN A 45 5.01 11.68 1.22
N LEU A 46 3.82 12.27 1.06
CA LEU A 46 2.79 12.30 2.12
C LEU A 46 2.14 10.93 2.34
N VAL A 47 2.07 10.10 1.29
CA VAL A 47 1.37 8.81 1.25
C VAL A 47 2.32 7.61 1.08
N ALA A 48 3.55 7.84 0.62
CA ALA A 48 4.63 6.84 0.55
C ALA A 48 5.38 6.67 1.88
N SER A 49 4.80 7.12 3.00
CA SER A 49 5.37 6.92 4.33
C SER A 49 5.25 5.43 4.74
N GLU A 50 6.24 4.92 5.46
CA GLU A 50 6.27 3.53 5.96
C GLU A 50 4.98 3.16 6.70
N ARG A 51 4.43 4.09 7.50
CA ARG A 51 3.17 3.87 8.24
C ARG A 51 1.96 3.64 7.33
N PHE A 52 1.92 4.31 6.18
CA PHE A 52 0.83 4.19 5.21
C PHE A 52 0.97 2.89 4.43
N ILE A 53 2.19 2.57 3.99
CA ILE A 53 2.49 1.33 3.28
C ILE A 53 2.20 0.11 4.15
N ALA A 54 2.60 0.15 5.43
CA ALA A 54 2.30 -0.94 6.38
C ALA A 54 0.79 -1.15 6.57
N LEU A 55 0.01 -0.06 6.63
CA LEU A 55 -1.45 -0.14 6.75
C LEU A 55 -2.09 -0.69 5.47
N LEU A 56 -1.62 -0.24 4.31
CA LEU A 56 -2.05 -0.71 3.00
C LEU A 56 -1.80 -2.21 2.83
N LEU A 57 -0.62 -2.69 3.20
CA LEU A 57 -0.26 -4.11 3.15
C LEU A 57 -1.08 -4.96 4.12
N LYS A 58 -1.42 -4.42 5.29
CA LYS A 58 -2.36 -5.08 6.21
C LYS A 58 -3.75 -5.23 5.58
N CYS A 59 -4.25 -4.18 4.92
CA CYS A 59 -5.54 -4.20 4.22
C CYS A 59 -5.54 -5.14 3.00
N LEU A 60 -4.41 -5.30 2.30
CA LEU A 60 -4.27 -6.29 1.22
C LEU A 60 -4.37 -7.74 1.71
N GLY A 61 -4.23 -7.98 3.01
CA GLY A 61 -4.46 -9.27 3.64
C GLY A 61 -5.91 -9.59 3.97
N ASP A 62 -6.79 -8.62 3.82
CA ASP A 62 -8.19 -8.73 4.19
C ASP A 62 -9.07 -8.62 2.95
N ILE A 63 -9.85 -9.65 2.67
CA ILE A 63 -10.73 -9.72 1.50
C ILE A 63 -11.71 -8.55 1.48
N GLU A 64 -12.11 -8.03 2.65
CA GLU A 64 -13.06 -6.93 2.76
C GLU A 64 -12.49 -5.58 2.26
N PHE A 65 -11.16 -5.42 2.27
CA PHE A 65 -10.46 -4.19 1.86
C PHE A 65 -9.60 -4.36 0.61
N LEU A 66 -9.48 -5.59 0.10
CA LEU A 66 -8.52 -5.96 -0.94
C LEU A 66 -8.67 -5.11 -2.21
N GLU A 67 -9.90 -4.88 -2.69
CA GLU A 67 -10.16 -4.13 -3.92
C GLU A 67 -9.67 -2.69 -3.81
N ALA A 68 -10.19 -1.94 -2.83
CA ALA A 68 -9.83 -0.54 -2.62
C ALA A 68 -8.33 -0.35 -2.26
N ALA A 69 -7.76 -1.29 -1.50
CA ALA A 69 -6.33 -1.27 -1.17
C ALA A 69 -5.46 -1.58 -2.40
N THR A 70 -5.86 -2.51 -3.26
CA THR A 70 -5.11 -2.84 -4.49
C THR A 70 -5.15 -1.68 -5.47
N ASP A 71 -6.31 -1.04 -5.64
CA ASP A 71 -6.44 0.15 -6.49
C ASP A 71 -5.59 1.31 -5.99
N CYS A 72 -5.57 1.53 -4.68
CA CYS A 72 -4.70 2.52 -4.05
C CYS A 72 -3.21 2.21 -4.28
N LEU A 73 -2.80 0.95 -4.14
CA LEU A 73 -1.43 0.51 -4.43
C LEU A 73 -1.07 0.74 -5.90
N CYS A 74 -1.95 0.38 -6.82
CA CYS A 74 -1.77 0.60 -8.26
C CYS A 74 -1.60 2.10 -8.57
N SER A 75 -2.44 2.96 -8.00
CA SER A 75 -2.33 4.41 -8.12
C SER A 75 -0.98 4.93 -7.58
N LEU A 76 -0.49 4.39 -6.46
CA LEU A 76 0.78 4.76 -5.87
C LEU A 76 1.98 4.39 -6.77
N VAL A 77 1.98 3.17 -7.32
CA VAL A 77 3.08 2.65 -8.16
C VAL A 77 3.08 3.25 -9.57
N THR A 78 1.89 3.51 -10.12
CA THR A 78 1.69 4.05 -11.47
C THR A 78 1.96 5.54 -11.53
N LYS A 79 1.86 6.24 -10.39
CA LYS A 79 2.14 7.67 -10.33
C LYS A 79 3.55 7.99 -10.85
N GLY A 80 3.61 8.94 -11.79
CA GLY A 80 4.86 9.49 -12.28
C GLY A 80 5.65 10.11 -11.12
N MET A 81 6.84 9.59 -10.87
CA MET A 81 7.78 10.09 -9.87
C MET A 81 9.21 9.93 -10.38
N ASP A 82 10.13 10.66 -9.75
CA ASP A 82 11.55 10.53 -10.03
C ASP A 82 12.00 9.07 -9.89
N ALA A 83 12.80 8.57 -10.84
CA ALA A 83 13.19 7.17 -10.90
C ALA A 83 13.86 6.69 -9.59
N LYS A 84 14.57 7.58 -8.91
CA LYS A 84 15.19 7.29 -7.61
C LYS A 84 14.16 7.06 -6.50
N LEU A 85 13.12 7.90 -6.44
CA LEU A 85 12.03 7.75 -5.46
C LEU A 85 11.22 6.48 -5.75
N LYS A 86 11.06 6.12 -7.02
CA LYS A 86 10.38 4.89 -7.44
C LYS A 86 11.11 3.64 -6.97
N LEU A 87 12.43 3.63 -7.11
CA LEU A 87 13.25 2.53 -6.60
C LEU A 87 13.14 2.43 -5.08
N GLN A 88 13.19 3.54 -4.35
CA GLN A 88 13.03 3.53 -2.88
C GLN A 88 11.65 2.99 -2.47
N LEU A 89 10.59 3.41 -3.15
CA LEU A 89 9.23 2.90 -2.90
C LEU A 89 9.14 1.39 -3.16
N ILE A 90 9.68 0.91 -4.29
CA ILE A 90 9.68 -0.51 -4.65
C ILE A 90 10.46 -1.33 -3.62
N VAL A 91 11.63 -0.88 -3.20
CA VAL A 91 12.44 -1.58 -2.18
C VAL A 91 11.72 -1.62 -0.83
N ALA A 92 11.11 -0.50 -0.41
CA ALA A 92 10.32 -0.45 0.82
C ALA A 92 9.09 -1.38 0.76
N LEU A 93 8.43 -1.45 -0.40
CA LEU A 93 7.34 -2.39 -0.66
C LEU A 93 7.84 -3.85 -0.62
N GLU A 94 8.99 -4.15 -1.23
CA GLU A 94 9.58 -5.49 -1.19
C GLU A 94 9.89 -5.93 0.25
N GLU A 95 10.52 -5.06 1.05
CA GLU A 95 10.82 -5.34 2.45
C GLU A 95 9.56 -5.55 3.28
N ALA A 96 8.56 -4.70 3.08
CA ALA A 96 7.30 -4.79 3.80
C ALA A 96 6.46 -6.01 3.36
N LEU A 97 6.51 -6.39 2.07
CA LEU A 97 5.90 -7.62 1.54
C LEU A 97 6.57 -8.88 2.11
N LYS A 98 7.91 -8.92 2.21
CA LYS A 98 8.63 -10.04 2.84
C LYS A 98 8.24 -10.26 4.30
N ARG A 99 7.86 -9.19 5.01
CA ARG A 99 7.39 -9.24 6.41
C ARG A 99 5.92 -9.63 6.51
N CYS A 100 5.15 -9.54 5.43
CA CYS A 100 3.75 -9.93 5.41
C CYS A 100 3.63 -11.47 5.30
N PRO A 101 2.95 -12.14 6.25
CA PRO A 101 2.82 -13.60 6.26
C PRO A 101 1.97 -14.15 5.09
N LEU A 102 1.35 -13.28 4.29
CA LEU A 102 0.51 -13.64 3.14
C LEU A 102 1.34 -14.05 1.91
N PHE A 103 2.56 -13.51 1.79
CA PHE A 103 3.48 -13.80 0.69
C PHE A 103 4.68 -14.60 1.21
N THR A 104 4.41 -15.73 1.89
CA THR A 104 5.45 -16.75 1.99
C THR A 104 5.72 -17.24 0.57
N VAL A 105 6.83 -16.79 -0.02
CA VAL A 105 7.34 -17.38 -1.25
C VAL A 105 7.49 -18.87 -0.96
N SER A 106 6.57 -19.69 -1.49
CA SER A 106 6.82 -21.13 -1.60
C SER A 106 8.01 -21.26 -2.54
N SER A 107 9.19 -21.39 -1.95
CA SER A 107 10.43 -21.68 -2.64
C SER A 107 10.49 -23.15 -3.04
N ASP A 108 9.41 -23.70 -3.62
CA ASP A 108 9.31 -25.11 -4.03
C ASP A 108 9.13 -25.25 -5.55
N VAL A 109 9.97 -24.62 -6.37
CA VAL A 109 10.05 -24.96 -7.82
C VAL A 109 11.50 -25.09 -8.34
N ARG A 110 12.53 -25.01 -7.49
CA ARG A 110 13.92 -25.24 -7.95
C ARG A 110 14.73 -26.13 -7.01
N ALA A 111 14.30 -27.38 -6.90
CA ALA A 111 15.19 -28.49 -6.58
C ALA A 111 14.72 -29.74 -7.33
N ASN A 112 14.98 -29.78 -8.64
CA ASN A 112 15.22 -31.07 -9.28
C ASN A 112 16.52 -31.00 -10.07
N PRO A 113 17.63 -31.41 -9.46
CA PRO A 113 18.74 -31.97 -10.19
C PRO A 113 19.00 -33.38 -9.65
N ASP A 114 18.07 -34.33 -9.81
CA ASP A 114 18.42 -35.76 -9.78
C ASP A 114 17.29 -36.64 -10.32
N LYS A 115 17.36 -36.94 -11.62
CA LYS A 115 16.95 -38.24 -12.13
C LYS A 115 18.12 -38.84 -12.90
N SER A 116 18.99 -39.52 -12.16
CA SER A 116 19.82 -40.61 -12.65
C SER A 116 18.95 -41.85 -12.89
N LEU A 117 18.88 -42.31 -14.15
CA LEU A 117 18.80 -43.72 -14.58
C LEU A 117 19.07 -43.77 -16.08
#